data_AF-A0A2W4MM44-F1
#
_entry.id   AF-A0A2W4MM44-F1
#
_cell.length_a   1.000
_cell.length_b   1.000
_cell.length_c   1.000
_cell.angle_alpha   90.00
_cell.angle_beta   90.00
_cell.angle_gamma   90.00
#
_symmetry.space_group_name_H-M   'P 1'
#
loop_
_entity.id
_entity.type
_entity.pdbx_description
1 polymer ?
#
loop_
_entity_poly.entity_id
_entity_poly.type
_entity_poly.pdbx_seq_one_letter_code
_entity_poly.pdbx_strand_id
1 'polypeptide(L)'
;LGTNGFQGAGRGTYGDTGKTVGGAGNMPGFGGSLTPEQIAAVTAFERVRFGGAAPDEALVDCGLVEGEGSEEGGEAPAEGEDGASEDGAEAVVRRRPS
;
A
#
# COMPACT_ATOMS: atom_id res chain seq x y z
N LEU A 1 -9.34 -5.41 7.71
CA LEU A 1 -10.26 -6.45 8.21
C LEU A 1 -11.67 -6.15 7.72
N GLY A 2 -12.40 -7.13 7.17
CA GLY A 2 -13.85 -7.04 6.94
C GLY A 2 -14.64 -7.55 8.15
N THR A 3 -15.95 -7.78 8.00
CA THR A 3 -16.85 -8.28 9.07
C THR A 3 -16.27 -9.48 9.82
N ASN A 4 -15.86 -10.52 9.08
CA ASN A 4 -15.30 -11.74 9.66
C ASN A 4 -14.01 -11.46 10.44
N GLY A 5 -13.19 -10.53 9.95
CA GLY A 5 -11.94 -10.15 10.62
C GLY A 5 -12.18 -9.39 11.92
N PHE A 6 -13.19 -8.51 11.97
CA PHE A 6 -13.58 -7.82 13.19
C PHE A 6 -14.18 -8.77 14.24
N GLN A 7 -15.04 -9.70 13.81
CA GLN A 7 -15.61 -10.74 14.69
C GLN A 7 -14.53 -11.68 15.23
N GLY A 8 -13.59 -12.10 14.38
CA GLY A 8 -12.44 -12.93 14.80
C GLY A 8 -11.52 -12.22 15.81
N ALA A 9 -11.45 -10.89 15.75
CA ALA A 9 -10.74 -10.06 16.73
C ALA A 9 -11.56 -9.77 18.00
N GLY A 10 -12.74 -10.39 18.17
CA GLY A 10 -13.62 -10.20 19.34
C GLY A 10 -14.31 -8.84 19.39
N ARG A 11 -14.33 -8.07 18.29
CA ARG A 11 -14.92 -6.74 18.25
C ARG A 11 -16.39 -6.81 17.84
N GLY A 12 -17.27 -6.24 18.66
CA GLY A 12 -18.71 -6.16 18.38
C GLY A 12 -19.12 -4.99 17.50
N THR A 13 -18.26 -3.96 17.35
CA THR A 13 -18.56 -2.74 16.60
C THR A 13 -17.47 -2.35 15.60
N TYR A 14 -17.86 -1.66 14.53
CA TYR A 14 -16.94 -1.00 13.61
C TYR A 14 -16.50 0.35 14.22
N GLY A 15 -15.23 0.42 14.60
CA GLY A 15 -14.65 1.62 15.19
C GLY A 15 -15.47 2.14 16.38
N ASP A 16 -15.45 3.46 16.56
CA ASP A 16 -15.99 4.12 17.74
C ASP A 16 -17.44 4.58 17.58
N THR A 17 -18.01 4.44 16.38
CA THR A 17 -19.39 4.89 16.07
C THR A 17 -20.48 3.96 16.63
N GLY A 18 -20.10 2.91 17.37
CA GLY A 18 -21.02 1.95 17.97
C GLY A 18 -21.79 1.10 16.96
N LYS A 19 -21.42 1.13 15.67
CA LYS A 19 -22.11 0.38 14.61
C LYS A 19 -21.81 -1.10 14.74
N THR A 20 -22.84 -1.92 14.96
CA THR A 20 -22.69 -3.37 15.09
C THR A 20 -22.01 -3.99 13.87
N VAL A 21 -21.02 -4.85 14.11
CA VAL A 21 -20.33 -5.60 13.05
C VAL A 21 -21.33 -6.53 12.36
N GLY A 22 -21.45 -6.40 11.03
CA GLY A 22 -22.40 -7.16 10.21
C GLY A 22 -23.83 -6.61 10.19
N GLY A 23 -24.11 -5.46 10.82
CA GLY A 23 -25.48 -4.95 11.03
C GLY A 23 -26.33 -4.79 9.76
N ALA A 24 -25.97 -3.86 8.87
CA ALA A 24 -26.69 -3.64 7.61
C ALA A 24 -26.16 -4.50 6.44
N GLY A 25 -25.17 -5.36 6.71
CA GLY A 25 -24.47 -6.16 5.70
C GLY A 25 -23.04 -6.49 6.10
N ASN A 26 -22.43 -7.41 5.35
CA ASN A 26 -21.06 -7.85 5.57
C ASN A 26 -20.09 -6.97 4.75
N MET A 27 -19.25 -6.20 5.44
CA MET A 27 -18.14 -5.45 4.85
C MET A 27 -17.03 -6.42 4.43
N PRO A 28 -16.62 -6.44 3.15
CA PRO A 28 -15.49 -7.25 2.69
C PRO A 28 -14.16 -6.78 3.31
N GLY A 29 -13.20 -7.69 3.41
CA GLY A 29 -11.85 -7.37 3.84
C GLY A 29 -10.94 -7.09 2.64
N PHE A 30 -10.93 -5.86 2.13
CA PHE A 30 -10.15 -5.49 0.94
C PHE A 30 -8.62 -5.45 1.15
N GLY A 31 -8.15 -5.51 2.39
CA GLY A 31 -6.71 -5.39 2.72
C GLY A 31 -5.82 -6.50 2.15
N GLY A 32 -6.39 -7.59 1.62
CA GLY A 32 -5.63 -8.63 0.91
C GLY A 32 -5.79 -8.61 -0.61
N SER A 33 -6.66 -7.77 -1.16
CA SER A 33 -6.99 -7.72 -2.60
C SER A 33 -6.44 -6.48 -3.31
N LEU A 34 -6.05 -5.45 -2.57
CA LEU A 34 -5.52 -4.20 -3.10
C LEU A 34 -4.14 -3.92 -2.49
N THR A 35 -3.22 -3.38 -3.29
CA THR A 35 -1.95 -2.87 -2.78
C THR A 35 -2.17 -1.62 -1.93
N PRO A 36 -1.22 -1.22 -1.07
CA PRO A 36 -1.32 0.02 -0.29
C PRO A 36 -1.57 1.25 -1.19
N GLU A 37 -0.87 1.33 -2.32
CA GLU A 37 -1.05 2.41 -3.30
C GLU A 37 -2.46 2.41 -3.92
N GLN A 38 -3.02 1.23 -4.25
CA GLN A 38 -4.39 1.14 -4.75
C GLN A 38 -5.42 1.55 -3.69
N ILE A 39 -5.17 1.22 -2.42
CA ILE A 39 -6.01 1.69 -1.31
C ILE A 39 -5.95 3.22 -1.21
N ALA A 40 -4.75 3.81 -1.29
CA ALA A 40 -4.58 5.26 -1.29
C ALA A 40 -5.27 5.94 -2.48
N ALA A 41 -5.14 5.39 -3.68
CA ALA A 41 -5.78 5.89 -4.90
C ALA A 41 -7.32 5.88 -4.82
N VAL A 42 -7.90 4.77 -4.36
CA VAL A 42 -9.37 4.67 -4.16
C VAL A 42 -9.82 5.66 -3.09
N THR A 43 -9.08 5.79 -1.99
CA THR A 43 -9.39 6.73 -0.92
C THR A 43 -9.38 8.18 -1.43
N ALA A 44 -8.37 8.57 -2.23
CA ALA A 44 -8.29 9.90 -2.83
C ALA A 44 -9.46 10.16 -3.77
N PHE A 45 -9.77 9.18 -4.65
CA PHE A 45 -10.91 9.27 -5.56
C PHE A 45 -12.22 9.46 -4.81
N GLU A 46 -12.45 8.70 -3.72
CA GLU A 46 -13.68 8.79 -2.94
C GLU A 46 -13.81 10.13 -2.21
N ARG A 47 -12.71 10.65 -1.63
CA ARG A 47 -12.70 11.98 -1.02
C ARG A 47 -13.06 13.08 -2.01
N VAL A 48 -12.55 13.01 -3.24
CA VAL A 48 -12.87 13.99 -4.28
C VAL A 48 -14.31 13.81 -4.77
N ARG A 49 -14.68 12.59 -5.20
CA ARG A 49 -15.96 12.34 -5.88
C ARG A 49 -17.17 12.34 -4.97
N PHE A 50 -17.01 11.87 -3.72
CA PHE A 50 -18.11 11.72 -2.78
C PHE A 50 -17.97 12.63 -1.56
N GLY A 51 -16.74 12.99 -1.17
CA GLY A 51 -16.46 13.90 -0.05
C GLY A 51 -16.38 15.38 -0.43
N GLY A 52 -16.23 15.70 -1.72
CA GLY A 52 -16.08 17.08 -2.20
C GLY A 52 -14.74 17.74 -1.88
N ALA A 53 -13.71 16.95 -1.51
CA ALA A 53 -12.36 17.45 -1.28
C ALA A 53 -11.72 18.01 -2.56
N ALA A 54 -10.82 18.97 -2.41
CA ALA A 54 -9.99 19.43 -3.52
C ALA A 54 -9.07 18.29 -4.00
N PRO A 55 -8.90 18.08 -5.33
CA PRO A 55 -8.07 17.00 -5.84
C PRO A 55 -6.64 17.01 -5.30
N ASP A 56 -5.98 18.17 -5.31
CA ASP A 56 -4.58 18.28 -4.90
C ASP A 56 -4.39 17.99 -3.40
N GLU A 57 -5.29 18.51 -2.56
CA GLU A 57 -5.33 18.22 -1.11
C GLU A 57 -5.55 16.72 -0.84
N ALA A 58 -6.50 16.10 -1.54
CA ALA A 58 -6.81 14.69 -1.37
C ALA A 58 -5.65 13.76 -1.79
N LEU A 59 -4.83 14.17 -2.77
CA LEU A 59 -3.66 13.41 -3.20
C LEU A 59 -2.52 13.49 -2.16
N VAL A 60 -2.27 14.68 -1.59
CA VAL A 60 -1.29 14.88 -0.52
C VAL A 60 -1.69 14.09 0.74
N ASP A 61 -2.95 14.21 1.17
CA ASP A 61 -3.48 13.50 2.35
C ASP A 61 -3.44 11.97 2.21
N CYS A 62 -3.48 11.48 0.97
CA CYS A 62 -3.35 10.05 0.67
C CYS A 62 -1.90 9.60 0.46
N GLY A 63 -0.92 10.50 0.53
CA GLY A 63 0.49 10.20 0.28
C GLY A 63 0.78 9.78 -1.16
N LEU A 64 -0.03 10.24 -2.13
CA LEU A 64 0.15 9.93 -3.55
C LEU A 64 1.04 10.96 -4.26
N VAL A 65 1.20 12.14 -3.66
CA VAL A 65 2.10 13.19 -4.11
C VAL A 65 2.72 13.87 -2.90
N GLU A 66 3.92 14.41 -3.08
CA GLU A 66 4.58 15.24 -2.07
C GLU A 66 3.85 16.58 -1.92
N GLY A 67 3.57 16.98 -0.68
CA GLY A 67 3.08 18.32 -0.38
C GLY A 67 4.22 19.34 -0.45
N GLU A 68 3.91 20.57 -0.87
CA GLU A 68 4.84 21.70 -0.77
C GLU A 68 5.07 22.05 0.72
N GLY A 69 5.91 21.28 1.41
CA GLY A 69 6.23 21.44 2.84
C GLY A 69 6.39 20.15 3.67
N SER A 70 6.44 18.96 3.05
CA SER A 70 6.64 17.70 3.77
C SER A 70 8.13 17.35 3.89
N GLU A 71 8.73 17.62 5.05
CA GLU A 71 10.05 17.09 5.40
C GLU A 71 9.89 15.58 5.67
N GLU A 72 10.26 14.79 4.66
CA GLU A 72 10.22 13.34 4.61
C GLU A 72 10.85 12.68 5.85
N GLY A 73 10.06 11.87 6.56
CA GLY A 73 10.56 11.00 7.63
C GLY A 73 11.44 9.92 7.02
N GLY A 74 12.75 10.17 6.99
CA GLY A 74 13.74 9.29 6.37
C GLY A 74 13.75 7.87 6.94
N GLU A 75 13.49 6.90 6.07
CA GLU A 75 14.06 5.56 6.21
C GLU A 75 15.37 5.54 5.44
N ALA A 76 16.47 5.51 6.19
CA ALA A 76 17.82 5.46 5.64
C ALA A 76 18.00 4.20 4.78
N PRO A 77 18.51 4.30 3.54
CA PRO A 77 19.00 3.13 2.84
C PRO A 77 20.29 2.69 3.52
N ALA A 78 20.29 1.48 4.08
CA ALA A 78 21.53 0.81 4.46
C ALA A 78 22.19 0.30 3.16
N GLU A 79 22.89 1.19 2.46
CA GLU A 79 23.78 0.85 1.35
C GLU A 79 25.03 0.18 1.94
N GLY A 80 25.12 -1.14 1.80
CA GLY A 80 26.35 -1.89 1.97
C GLY A 80 27.12 -1.88 0.65
N GLU A 81 27.98 -0.88 0.48
CA GLU A 81 29.05 -0.90 -0.51
C GLU A 81 30.09 -1.96 -0.12
N ASP A 82 30.42 -2.89 -1.01
CA ASP A 82 31.74 -3.53 -1.00
C ASP A 82 32.07 -4.16 -2.36
N GLY A 83 33.17 -3.67 -2.94
CA GLY A 83 34.09 -4.52 -3.69
C GLY A 83 33.91 -4.56 -5.21
N ALA A 84 34.45 -3.55 -5.88
CA ALA A 84 34.98 -3.72 -7.24
C ALA A 84 36.04 -4.85 -7.25
N SER A 85 35.99 -5.73 -8.25
CA SER A 85 37.18 -6.28 -8.92
C SER A 85 36.78 -6.95 -10.23
N GLU A 86 37.50 -6.55 -11.27
CA GLU A 86 37.41 -6.98 -12.65
C GLU A 86 38.12 -8.33 -12.83
N ASP A 87 37.94 -8.93 -14.01
CA ASP A 87 38.75 -9.99 -14.62
C ASP A 87 38.22 -11.43 -14.53
N GLY A 88 38.11 -12.06 -15.70
CA GLY A 88 37.74 -13.48 -15.84
C GLY A 88 36.78 -13.77 -16.99
N ALA A 89 37.16 -13.39 -18.21
CA ALA A 89 36.69 -14.14 -19.37
C ALA A 89 37.09 -15.61 -19.21
N GLU A 90 36.21 -16.54 -19.62
CA GLU A 90 36.54 -17.77 -20.38
C GLU A 90 35.33 -18.73 -20.38
N ALA A 91 34.83 -18.97 -21.60
CA ALA A 91 34.22 -20.19 -22.15
C ALA A 91 33.35 -21.11 -21.26
N VAL A 92 32.10 -21.32 -21.67
CA VAL A 92 31.62 -22.56 -22.36
C VAL A 92 30.10 -22.68 -22.25
N VAL A 93 29.42 -22.88 -23.39
CA VAL A 93 28.27 -23.77 -23.63
C VAL A 93 27.67 -23.39 -24.99
N ARG A 94 28.25 -23.96 -26.05
CA ARG A 94 27.51 -24.24 -27.28
C ARG A 94 27.40 -25.76 -27.38
N ARG A 95 26.27 -26.29 -26.91
CA ARG A 95 25.76 -27.64 -27.24
C ARG A 95 24.36 -27.40 -27.83
N ARG A 96 24.12 -27.62 -29.11
CA ARG A 96 23.88 -28.90 -29.82
C ARG A 96 23.94 -28.60 -31.34
N PRO A 97 24.12 -29.56 -32.29
CA PRO A 97 23.43 -30.86 -32.33
C PRO A 97 24.22 -32.05 -32.92
N SER A 98 23.60 -33.23 -32.82
CA SER A 98 23.81 -34.38 -33.71
C SER A 98 22.45 -35.01 -33.94
#